data_AF-A0A1S6KD23-F1
#
_entry.id   AF-A0A1S6KD23-F1
#
_cell.length_a   1.000
_cell.length_b   1.000
_cell.length_c   1.000
_cell.angle_alpha   90.00
_cell.angle_beta   90.00
_cell.angle_gamma   90.00
#
_symmetry.space_group_name_H-M   'P 1'
#
loop_
_entity.id
_entity.type
_entity.pdbx_description
1 polymer ?
#
loop_
_entity_poly.entity_id
_entity_poly.type
_entity_poly.pdbx_seq_one_letter_code
_entity_poly.pdbx_strand_id
1 'polypeptide(L)'
;NRTANIALIHYVDGEKRYILAPQGLQVGMEVQSGESSDIKVGNALPLEKIPVGTVIHNIELYPGKGGQLIRSAGTSAQILGREGKYVLVRLKSNEVRYILGVCRATIGEVGNEQHELVNIGKAGRSRWMGIRPTVRGSAMNPNDHPHGGGEGRTPIGRKAPVTPWGKPALGLKTRNKKKHSTKLIVRRRNDK
;
A
#
# COMPACT_ATOMS: atom_id res chain seq x y z
N ASN A 1 -8.49 -9.10 -8.98
CA ASN A 1 -7.33 -8.19 -9.27
C ASN A 1 -6.95 -7.26 -8.13
N ARG A 2 -7.78 -7.03 -7.11
CA ARG A 2 -7.48 -6.18 -5.96
C ARG A 2 -8.27 -6.65 -4.76
N THR A 3 -7.88 -6.22 -3.56
CA THR A 3 -8.57 -6.54 -2.31
C THR A 3 -9.72 -5.58 -2.00
N ALA A 4 -9.59 -4.32 -2.40
CA ALA A 4 -10.62 -3.29 -2.22
C ALA A 4 -11.79 -3.47 -3.19
N ASN A 5 -13.02 -3.20 -2.72
CA ASN A 5 -14.20 -3.13 -3.57
C ASN A 5 -14.17 -1.87 -4.43
N ILE A 6 -14.99 -1.87 -5.48
CA ILE A 6 -15.12 -0.74 -6.41
C ILE A 6 -16.56 -0.23 -6.43
N ALA A 7 -16.73 1.06 -6.67
CA ALA A 7 -18.02 1.69 -6.88
C ALA A 7 -18.10 2.22 -8.32
N LEU A 8 -19.26 2.04 -8.95
CA LEU A 8 -19.57 2.64 -10.25
C LEU A 8 -20.18 4.02 -10.01
N ILE A 9 -19.58 5.04 -10.62
CA ILE A 9 -20.06 6.42 -10.57
C ILE A 9 -20.68 6.78 -11.91
N HIS A 10 -21.85 7.41 -11.86
CA HIS A 10 -22.51 8.02 -13.00
C HIS A 10 -22.37 9.54 -12.86
N TYR A 11 -21.68 10.15 -13.81
CA TYR A 11 -21.52 11.60 -13.86
C TYR A 11 -22.75 12.27 -14.48
N VAL A 12 -22.88 13.58 -14.24
CA VAL A 12 -24.00 14.38 -14.77
C VAL A 12 -23.99 14.45 -16.30
N ASP A 13 -22.80 14.35 -16.91
CA ASP A 13 -22.60 14.30 -18.36
C ASP A 13 -22.90 12.91 -18.99
N GLY A 14 -23.27 11.93 -18.18
CA GLY A 14 -23.55 10.55 -18.61
C GLY A 14 -22.32 9.64 -18.65
N GLU A 15 -21.11 10.14 -18.37
CA GLU A 15 -19.94 9.28 -18.25
C GLU A 15 -20.06 8.33 -17.06
N LYS A 16 -19.46 7.14 -17.22
CA LYS A 16 -19.39 6.12 -16.17
C LYS A 16 -17.95 5.79 -15.86
N ARG A 17 -17.55 5.89 -14.60
CA ARG A 17 -16.20 5.54 -14.14
C ARG A 17 -16.26 4.69 -12.88
N TYR A 18 -15.23 3.86 -12.70
CA TYR A 18 -15.03 3.12 -11.46
C TYR A 18 -14.08 3.85 -10.53
N ILE A 19 -14.46 3.93 -9.26
CA ILE A 19 -13.59 4.39 -8.17
C ILE A 19 -13.33 3.26 -7.18
N LEU A 20 -12.32 3.41 -6.33
CA LEU A 20 -12.21 2.58 -5.13
C LEU A 20 -13.37 2.94 -4.20
N ALA A 21 -14.05 1.92 -3.66
CA ALA A 21 -15.15 2.14 -2.74
C ALA A 21 -14.59 2.58 -1.37
N PRO A 22 -14.82 3.82 -0.93
CA PRO A 22 -14.46 4.26 0.41
C PRO A 22 -15.37 3.58 1.44
N GLN A 23 -14.88 3.47 2.68
CA GLN A 23 -15.68 3.01 3.81
C GLN A 23 -16.82 4.01 4.07
N GLY A 24 -18.04 3.51 4.20
CA GLY A 24 -19.23 4.34 4.47
C GLY A 24 -19.86 4.99 3.24
N LEU A 25 -19.34 4.75 2.03
CA LEU A 25 -20.01 5.22 0.80
C LEU A 25 -21.28 4.37 0.55
N GLN A 26 -22.44 5.05 0.47
CA GLN A 26 -23.74 4.44 0.20
C GLN A 26 -24.23 4.78 -1.21
N VAL A 27 -25.12 3.95 -1.74
CA VAL A 27 -25.77 4.19 -3.04
C VAL A 27 -26.62 5.45 -2.94
N GLY A 28 -26.49 6.34 -3.92
CA GLY A 28 -27.19 7.64 -3.94
C GLY A 28 -26.38 8.79 -3.33
N MET A 29 -25.23 8.51 -2.70
CA MET A 29 -24.33 9.58 -2.26
C MET A 29 -23.63 10.24 -3.45
N GLU A 30 -23.56 11.56 -3.42
CA GLU A 30 -22.80 12.35 -4.38
C GLU A 30 -21.32 12.42 -3.98
N VAL A 31 -20.44 12.20 -4.95
CA VAL A 31 -19.00 12.36 -4.81
C VAL A 31 -18.50 13.38 -5.83
N GLN A 32 -17.58 14.23 -5.40
CA GLN A 32 -17.06 15.33 -6.19
C GLN A 32 -15.54 15.27 -6.28
N SER A 33 -15.00 15.82 -7.36
CA SER A 33 -13.58 15.84 -7.64
C SER A 33 -13.18 17.24 -8.10
N GLY A 34 -12.53 18.02 -7.25
CA GLY A 34 -12.26 19.43 -7.51
C GLY A 34 -11.56 20.13 -6.36
N GLU A 35 -11.03 21.32 -6.60
CA GLU A 35 -10.38 22.12 -5.55
C GLU A 35 -11.36 22.75 -4.57
N SER A 36 -12.58 23.03 -5.02
CA SER A 36 -13.69 23.60 -4.25
C SER A 36 -14.62 22.56 -3.64
N SER A 37 -14.29 21.27 -3.74
CA SER A 37 -15.14 20.21 -3.19
C SER A 37 -15.16 20.25 -1.66
N ASP A 38 -16.28 19.83 -1.08
CA ASP A 38 -16.39 19.71 0.38
C ASP A 38 -15.45 18.61 0.91
N ILE A 39 -15.05 18.74 2.17
CA ILE A 39 -14.30 17.69 2.88
C ILE A 39 -15.27 16.59 3.34
N LYS A 40 -15.71 15.76 2.38
CA LYS A 40 -16.61 14.62 2.58
C LYS A 40 -15.98 13.32 2.08
N VAL A 41 -16.38 12.19 2.66
CA VAL A 41 -15.89 10.86 2.28
C VAL A 41 -16.14 10.62 0.79
N GLY A 42 -15.11 10.18 0.07
CA GLY A 42 -15.18 9.91 -1.37
C GLY A 42 -14.85 11.10 -2.26
N ASN A 43 -14.82 12.33 -1.73
CA ASN A 43 -14.39 13.49 -2.51
C ASN A 43 -12.87 13.49 -2.73
N ALA A 44 -12.45 13.96 -3.91
CA ALA A 44 -11.04 14.00 -4.30
C ALA A 44 -10.55 15.44 -4.52
N LEU A 45 -9.49 15.83 -3.81
CA LEU A 45 -8.93 17.19 -3.81
C LEU A 45 -7.39 17.15 -3.82
N PRO A 46 -6.73 18.26 -4.18
CA PRO A 46 -5.30 18.42 -3.91
C PRO A 46 -4.99 18.41 -2.42
N LEU A 47 -3.85 17.81 -2.04
CA LEU A 47 -3.41 17.69 -0.64
C LEU A 47 -3.28 19.05 0.07
N GLU A 48 -2.96 20.12 -0.67
CA GLU A 48 -2.89 21.48 -0.13
C GLU A 48 -4.26 22.07 0.29
N LYS A 49 -5.38 21.49 -0.14
CA LYS A 49 -6.72 21.93 0.26
C LYS A 49 -7.28 21.10 1.42
N ILE A 50 -6.81 19.87 1.62
CA ILE A 50 -7.32 18.95 2.64
C ILE A 50 -6.79 19.30 4.04
N PRO A 51 -7.64 19.57 5.05
CA PRO A 51 -7.22 19.95 6.40
C PRO A 51 -6.23 18.95 7.04
N VAL A 52 -5.35 19.46 7.90
CA VAL A 52 -4.44 18.63 8.69
C VAL A 52 -5.24 17.74 9.63
N GLY A 53 -4.77 16.50 9.84
CA GLY A 53 -5.45 15.49 10.65
C GLY A 53 -6.43 14.61 9.86
N THR A 54 -6.84 15.04 8.65
CA THR A 54 -7.77 14.29 7.81
C THR A 54 -7.20 12.95 7.36
N VAL A 55 -8.07 11.95 7.32
CA VAL A 55 -7.79 10.61 6.81
C VAL A 55 -8.04 10.58 5.30
N ILE A 56 -7.05 10.10 4.55
CA ILE A 56 -7.05 10.09 3.09
C ILE A 56 -6.59 8.75 2.52
N HIS A 57 -7.00 8.45 1.30
CA HIS A 57 -6.57 7.30 0.50
C HIS A 57 -6.35 7.68 -0.97
N ASN A 58 -5.88 6.73 -1.77
CA ASN A 58 -5.65 6.87 -3.21
C ASN A 58 -4.77 8.08 -3.58
N ILE A 59 -3.60 8.19 -2.94
CA ILE A 59 -2.73 9.36 -3.03
C ILE A 59 -1.83 9.28 -4.26
N GLU A 60 -1.73 10.38 -5.01
CA GLU A 60 -0.78 10.55 -6.10
C GLU A 60 0.65 10.77 -5.58
N LEU A 61 1.62 10.07 -6.15
CA LEU A 61 3.03 10.33 -5.84
C LEU A 61 3.60 11.49 -6.68
N TYR A 62 3.04 11.68 -7.87
CA TYR A 62 3.38 12.74 -8.82
C TYR A 62 2.09 13.31 -9.40
N PRO A 63 1.98 14.63 -9.61
CA PRO A 63 0.78 15.26 -10.12
C PRO A 63 0.32 14.64 -11.44
N GLY A 64 -0.96 14.28 -11.55
CA GLY A 64 -1.58 13.79 -12.79
C GLY A 64 -1.21 12.36 -13.18
N LYS A 65 -0.36 11.66 -12.40
CA LYS A 65 -0.02 10.25 -12.65
C LYS A 65 -1.08 9.28 -12.12
N GLY A 66 -2.09 9.80 -11.41
CA GLY A 66 -3.10 9.01 -10.72
C GLY A 66 -2.58 8.40 -9.41
N GLY A 67 -3.53 7.92 -8.60
CA GLY A 67 -3.26 7.40 -7.27
C GLY A 67 -2.39 6.14 -7.29
N GLN A 68 -1.31 6.16 -6.51
CA GLN A 68 -0.35 5.06 -6.40
C GLN A 68 -0.24 4.51 -4.97
N LEU A 69 -0.46 5.35 -3.96
CA LEU A 69 -0.34 4.99 -2.55
C LEU A 69 -1.72 4.77 -1.93
N ILE A 70 -1.81 3.89 -0.93
CA ILE A 70 -3.00 3.68 -0.09
C ILE A 70 -4.23 3.32 -0.92
N ARG A 71 -4.17 2.17 -1.60
CA ARG A 71 -5.22 1.66 -2.50
C ARG A 71 -5.79 0.31 -2.10
N SER A 72 -5.20 -0.32 -1.08
CA SER A 72 -5.59 -1.65 -0.62
C SER A 72 -6.77 -1.55 0.34
N ALA A 73 -7.51 -2.64 0.49
CA ALA A 73 -8.61 -2.73 1.45
C ALA A 73 -8.17 -2.33 2.88
N GLY A 74 -8.99 -1.57 3.60
CA GLY A 74 -8.71 -1.14 4.98
C GLY A 74 -7.43 -0.31 5.14
N THR A 75 -7.01 0.39 4.08
CA THR A 75 -5.84 1.26 4.14
C THR A 75 -6.23 2.71 4.08
N SER A 76 -5.57 3.49 4.93
CA SER A 76 -5.70 4.93 5.02
C SER A 76 -4.34 5.54 5.38
N ALA A 77 -4.22 6.84 5.16
CA ALA A 77 -3.09 7.66 5.57
C ALA A 77 -3.60 8.95 6.19
N GLN A 78 -2.75 9.61 6.96
CA GLN A 78 -3.11 10.81 7.68
C GLN A 78 -2.21 11.97 7.27
N ILE A 79 -2.81 13.14 7.07
CA ILE A 79 -2.07 14.39 6.86
C ILE A 79 -1.58 14.89 8.23
N LEU A 80 -0.27 15.01 8.41
CA LEU A 80 0.31 15.49 9.67
C LEU A 80 0.54 17.00 9.68
N GLY A 81 0.81 17.59 8.53
CA GLY A 81 1.16 19.00 8.43
C GLY A 81 1.53 19.39 7.01
N ARG A 82 1.78 20.68 6.81
CA ARG A 82 2.16 21.26 5.53
C ARG A 82 3.42 22.09 5.72
N GLU A 83 4.32 21.99 4.77
CA GLU A 83 5.60 22.69 4.79
C GLU A 83 5.95 23.17 3.38
N GLY A 84 5.76 24.47 3.14
CA GLY A 84 5.93 25.09 1.84
C GLY A 84 5.13 24.35 0.76
N LYS A 85 5.82 23.84 -0.26
CA LYS A 85 5.21 23.11 -1.39
C LYS A 85 4.87 21.64 -1.11
N TYR A 86 5.27 21.11 0.05
CA TYR A 86 5.07 19.71 0.40
C TYR A 86 4.07 19.56 1.55
N VAL A 87 3.43 18.40 1.59
CA VAL A 87 2.53 17.96 2.64
C VAL A 87 3.15 16.73 3.29
N LEU A 88 3.24 16.72 4.62
CA LEU A 88 3.68 15.56 5.37
C LEU A 88 2.51 14.59 5.51
N VAL A 89 2.69 13.40 4.98
CA VAL A 89 1.71 12.32 5.05
C VAL A 89 2.30 11.15 5.82
N ARG A 90 1.57 10.66 6.82
CA ARG A 90 1.84 9.40 7.51
C ARG A 90 1.10 8.28 6.79
N LEU A 91 1.86 7.34 6.24
CA LEU A 91 1.30 6.16 5.56
C LEU A 91 0.87 5.09 6.58
N LYS A 92 0.03 4.13 6.16
CA LYS A 92 -0.34 2.95 6.96
C LYS A 92 0.88 2.16 7.48
N SER A 93 2.01 2.23 6.80
CA SER A 93 3.28 1.63 7.23
C SER A 93 4.01 2.40 8.34
N ASN A 94 3.42 3.46 8.88
CA ASN A 94 4.01 4.43 9.81
C ASN A 94 5.22 5.22 9.26
N GLU A 95 5.51 5.12 7.96
CA GLU A 95 6.49 5.98 7.30
C GLU A 95 5.88 7.38 7.13
N VAL A 96 6.65 8.42 7.47
CA VAL A 96 6.28 9.82 7.25
C VAL A 96 7.07 10.36 6.07
N ARG A 97 6.34 10.92 5.10
CA ARG A 97 6.91 11.32 3.83
C ARG A 97 6.32 12.63 3.33
N TYR A 98 7.16 13.44 2.71
CA TYR A 98 6.76 14.59 1.91
C TYR A 98 6.18 14.17 0.56
N ILE A 99 5.00 14.71 0.27
CA ILE A 99 4.31 14.59 -1.02
C ILE A 99 4.01 16.02 -1.51
N LEU A 100 4.02 16.27 -2.82
CA LEU A 100 3.70 17.60 -3.34
C LEU A 100 2.27 17.99 -2.99
N GLY A 101 2.03 19.25 -2.59
CA GLY A 101 0.68 19.74 -2.24
C GLY A 101 -0.33 19.68 -3.39
N VAL A 102 0.17 19.79 -4.63
CA VAL A 102 -0.63 19.70 -5.86
C VAL A 102 -1.09 18.27 -6.18
N CYS A 103 -0.48 17.24 -5.59
CA CYS A 103 -0.93 15.87 -5.77
C CYS A 103 -2.35 15.69 -5.23
N ARG A 104 -3.16 14.89 -5.93
CA ARG A 104 -4.54 14.60 -5.51
C ARG A 104 -4.60 13.43 -4.51
N ALA A 105 -5.60 13.48 -3.65
CA ALA A 105 -5.98 12.38 -2.78
C ALA A 105 -7.49 12.37 -2.56
N THR A 106 -8.03 11.21 -2.20
CA THR A 106 -9.45 11.03 -1.88
C THR A 106 -9.63 10.97 -0.36
N ILE A 107 -10.66 11.62 0.16
CA ILE A 107 -10.95 11.65 1.59
C ILE A 107 -11.59 10.33 2.04
N GLY A 108 -11.19 9.87 3.22
CA GLY A 108 -11.69 8.67 3.87
C GLY A 108 -10.75 7.48 3.76
N GLU A 109 -11.21 6.34 4.24
CA GLU A 109 -10.51 5.06 4.22
C GLU A 109 -11.03 4.18 3.07
N VAL A 110 -10.19 3.30 2.53
CA VAL A 110 -10.62 2.30 1.56
C VAL A 110 -11.45 1.23 2.27
N GLY A 111 -12.63 0.90 1.73
CA GLY A 111 -13.52 -0.10 2.31
C GLY A 111 -12.96 -1.53 2.28
N ASN A 112 -13.78 -2.49 2.72
CA ASN A 112 -13.45 -3.91 2.86
C ASN A 112 -12.37 -4.20 3.93
N GLU A 113 -12.41 -3.51 5.07
CA GLU A 113 -11.44 -3.67 6.17
C GLU A 113 -11.31 -5.12 6.66
N GLN A 114 -12.41 -5.85 6.69
CA GLN A 114 -12.46 -7.26 7.14
C GLN A 114 -11.73 -8.23 6.20
N HIS A 115 -11.19 -7.78 5.06
CA HIS A 115 -10.45 -8.63 4.13
C HIS A 115 -9.28 -9.35 4.81
N GLU A 116 -8.64 -8.74 5.81
CA GLU A 116 -7.54 -9.34 6.56
C GLU A 116 -7.99 -10.52 7.44
N LEU A 117 -9.25 -10.53 7.89
CA LEU A 117 -9.79 -11.58 8.77
C LEU A 117 -10.16 -12.87 8.03
N VAL A 118 -10.06 -12.88 6.69
CA VAL A 118 -10.48 -14.02 5.87
C VAL A 118 -9.50 -15.18 6.03
N ASN A 119 -9.96 -16.27 6.67
CA ASN A 119 -9.23 -17.53 6.64
C ASN A 119 -9.45 -18.26 5.29
N ILE A 120 -8.36 -18.60 4.61
CA ILE A 120 -8.40 -19.31 3.32
C ILE A 120 -8.92 -20.75 3.49
N GLY A 121 -8.67 -21.39 4.63
CA GLY A 121 -9.16 -22.71 5.00
C GLY A 121 -8.45 -23.86 4.27
N LYS A 122 -8.66 -23.99 2.95
CA LYS A 122 -8.14 -25.12 2.14
C LYS A 122 -7.06 -24.71 1.15
N ALA A 123 -6.09 -25.59 0.91
CA ALA A 123 -5.00 -25.36 -0.04
C ALA A 123 -5.48 -25.04 -1.47
N GLY A 124 -6.57 -25.66 -1.92
CA GLY A 124 -7.14 -25.42 -3.26
C GLY A 124 -7.60 -23.97 -3.49
N ARG A 125 -8.04 -23.26 -2.44
CA ARG A 125 -8.46 -21.87 -2.56
C ARG A 125 -7.28 -20.95 -2.88
N SER A 126 -6.08 -21.25 -2.36
CA SER A 126 -4.85 -20.54 -2.75
C SER A 126 -4.54 -20.70 -4.24
N ARG A 127 -4.81 -21.89 -4.81
CA ARG A 127 -4.67 -22.14 -6.25
C ARG A 127 -5.65 -21.32 -7.09
N TRP A 128 -6.90 -21.16 -6.63
CA TRP A 128 -7.89 -20.31 -7.30
C TRP A 128 -7.48 -18.83 -7.32
N MET A 129 -6.71 -18.38 -6.33
CA MET A 129 -6.11 -17.04 -6.30
C MET A 129 -4.85 -16.92 -7.17
N GLY A 130 -4.45 -17.98 -7.87
CA GLY A 130 -3.25 -18.00 -8.73
C GLY A 130 -1.94 -18.22 -7.97
N ILE A 131 -1.97 -18.53 -6.68
CA ILE A 131 -0.77 -18.76 -5.87
C ILE A 131 -0.36 -20.23 -5.99
N ARG A 132 0.88 -20.49 -6.41
CA ARG A 132 1.45 -21.85 -6.50
C ARG A 132 2.17 -22.23 -5.19
N PRO A 133 2.26 -23.53 -4.87
CA PRO A 133 3.03 -23.98 -3.71
C PRO A 133 4.50 -23.55 -3.80
N THR A 134 5.07 -23.11 -2.68
CA THR A 134 6.49 -22.76 -2.55
C THR A 134 7.18 -23.75 -1.62
N VAL A 135 8.29 -24.34 -2.07
CA VAL A 135 9.07 -25.31 -1.28
C VAL A 135 10.07 -24.59 -0.38
N ARG A 136 10.29 -25.10 0.84
CA ARG A 136 11.29 -24.55 1.76
C ARG A 136 12.70 -24.91 1.29
N GLY A 137 13.61 -23.93 1.32
CA GLY A 137 15.00 -24.13 0.90
C GLY A 137 15.78 -25.18 1.69
N SER A 138 15.41 -25.45 2.94
CA SER A 138 16.04 -26.50 3.77
C SER A 138 15.69 -27.93 3.33
N ALA A 139 14.67 -28.10 2.49
CA ALA A 139 14.25 -29.40 1.97
C ALA A 139 14.78 -29.66 0.54
N MET A 140 15.58 -28.73 0.00
CA MET A 140 16.16 -28.82 -1.34
C MET A 140 17.58 -29.41 -1.28
N ASN A 141 18.15 -29.70 -2.45
CA ASN A 141 19.55 -30.10 -2.57
C ASN A 141 20.50 -28.89 -2.45
N PRO A 142 21.78 -29.09 -2.09
CA PRO A 142 22.76 -27.99 -1.91
C PRO A 142 22.96 -27.08 -3.14
N ASN A 143 22.74 -27.61 -4.35
CA ASN A 143 22.84 -26.87 -5.61
C ASN A 143 21.65 -25.90 -5.81
N ASP A 144 20.46 -26.26 -5.34
CA ASP A 144 19.22 -25.51 -5.58
C ASP A 144 19.03 -24.39 -4.56
N HIS A 145 19.44 -24.62 -3.32
CA HIS A 145 19.33 -23.64 -2.25
C HIS A 145 20.54 -23.71 -1.32
N PRO A 146 21.07 -22.58 -0.83
CA PRO A 146 22.19 -22.61 0.10
C PRO A 146 21.90 -23.45 1.36
N HIS A 147 20.68 -23.39 1.89
CA HIS A 147 20.26 -24.21 3.05
C HIS A 147 19.98 -25.69 2.73
N GLY A 148 20.18 -26.13 1.49
CA GLY A 148 19.86 -27.48 1.06
C GLY A 148 20.90 -28.52 1.48
N GLY A 149 20.47 -29.77 1.51
CA GLY A 149 21.26 -30.96 1.83
C GLY A 149 21.55 -31.21 3.30
N GLY A 150 22.49 -32.14 3.51
CA GLY A 150 22.79 -32.78 4.79
C GLY A 150 21.87 -33.97 5.09
N GLU A 151 22.29 -34.80 6.06
CA GLU A 151 21.55 -36.00 6.44
C GLU A 151 20.34 -35.65 7.31
N GLY A 152 19.16 -36.17 6.94
CA GLY A 152 17.91 -35.94 7.67
C GLY A 152 17.47 -34.47 7.66
N ARG A 153 16.89 -34.00 8.78
CA ARG A 153 16.45 -32.61 8.92
C ARG A 153 17.59 -31.75 9.46
N THR A 154 18.10 -30.86 8.61
CA THR A 154 19.26 -30.04 8.96
C THR A 154 18.89 -28.65 9.49
N PRO A 155 19.69 -28.09 10.42
CA PRO A 155 19.64 -26.68 10.75
C PRO A 155 20.26 -25.85 9.61
N ILE A 156 20.15 -24.52 9.68
CA ILE A 156 20.60 -23.61 8.62
C ILE A 156 22.09 -23.75 8.28
N GLY A 157 22.93 -24.15 9.25
CA GLY A 157 24.36 -24.42 9.03
C GLY A 157 25.20 -23.22 8.59
N ARG A 158 24.65 -22.00 8.63
CA ARG A 158 25.30 -20.75 8.24
C ARG A 158 25.14 -19.68 9.33
N LYS A 159 26.03 -18.69 9.29
CA LYS A 159 26.03 -17.53 10.22
C LYS A 159 24.71 -16.75 10.21
N ALA A 160 24.01 -16.71 9.07
CA ALA A 160 22.70 -16.08 8.94
C ALA A 160 21.86 -16.81 7.87
N PRO A 161 20.52 -16.76 7.96
CA PRO A 161 19.64 -17.25 6.89
C PRO A 161 19.87 -16.47 5.60
N VAL A 162 19.95 -17.18 4.48
CA VAL A 162 20.14 -16.60 3.15
C VAL A 162 18.98 -16.93 2.21
N THR A 163 18.84 -16.08 1.20
CA THR A 163 17.97 -16.25 0.04
C THR A 163 18.52 -17.35 -0.89
N PRO A 164 17.74 -17.84 -1.86
CA PRO A 164 18.23 -18.80 -2.87
C PRO A 164 19.47 -18.30 -3.62
N TRP A 165 19.62 -16.99 -3.76
CA TRP A 165 20.77 -16.35 -4.42
C TRP A 165 21.92 -15.98 -3.45
N GLY A 166 21.93 -16.51 -2.23
CA GLY A 166 23.02 -16.36 -1.26
C GLY A 166 23.08 -15.00 -0.54
N LYS A 167 22.17 -14.06 -0.82
CA LYS A 167 22.08 -12.81 -0.06
C LYS A 167 21.42 -13.04 1.31
N PRO A 168 21.81 -12.32 2.38
CA PRO A 168 21.14 -12.42 3.68
C PRO A 168 19.63 -12.16 3.59
N ALA A 169 18.83 -13.04 4.19
CA ALA A 169 17.36 -12.95 4.17
C ALA A 169 16.80 -12.05 5.28
N LEU A 170 17.53 -11.89 6.38
CA LEU A 170 17.11 -11.12 7.56
C LEU A 170 18.02 -9.91 7.81
N GLY A 171 17.44 -8.80 8.26
CA GLY A 171 18.15 -7.63 8.79
C GLY A 171 18.85 -6.72 7.76
N LEU A 172 19.21 -7.23 6.57
CA LEU A 172 19.89 -6.44 5.55
C LEU A 172 18.96 -5.37 4.95
N LYS A 173 19.29 -4.09 5.14
CA LYS A 173 18.57 -2.96 4.51
C LYS A 173 18.92 -2.90 3.01
N THR A 174 17.97 -3.27 2.14
CA THR A 174 18.16 -3.33 0.67
C THR A 174 17.90 -2.02 -0.06
N ARG A 175 17.39 -0.99 0.63
CA ARG A 175 17.10 0.31 0.01
C ARG A 175 18.40 0.99 -0.47
N ASN A 176 18.43 1.40 -1.73
CA ASN A 176 19.52 2.21 -2.28
C ASN A 176 19.62 3.57 -1.54
N LYS A 177 20.78 3.82 -0.92
CA LYS A 177 21.07 5.04 -0.15
C LYS A 177 21.07 6.31 -1.02
N LYS A 178 21.46 6.20 -2.29
CA LYS A 178 21.59 7.32 -3.25
C LYS A 178 20.28 7.68 -3.97
N LYS A 179 19.16 7.01 -3.66
CA LYS A 179 17.88 7.28 -4.35
C LYS A 179 17.41 8.72 -4.05
N HIS A 180 17.08 9.49 -5.09
CA HIS A 180 16.63 10.89 -4.97
C HIS A 180 15.48 11.07 -3.97
N SER A 181 14.56 10.10 -3.89
CA SER A 181 13.41 10.13 -2.98
C SER A 181 13.78 10.02 -1.50
N THR A 182 15.02 9.72 -1.15
CA THR A 182 15.45 9.61 0.26
C THR A 182 15.33 10.94 1.00
N LYS A 183 15.51 12.08 0.32
CA LYS A 183 15.28 13.42 0.89
C LYS A 183 13.82 13.71 1.24
N LEU A 184 12.88 12.96 0.66
CA LEU A 184 11.45 13.15 0.88
C LEU A 184 10.93 12.31 2.06
N ILE A 185 11.76 11.46 2.66
CA ILE A 185 11.37 10.62 3.79
C ILE A 185 11.85 11.28 5.07
N VAL A 186 10.90 11.65 5.92
CA VAL A 186 11.17 12.32 7.20
C VAL A 186 11.46 11.28 8.28
N ARG A 187 10.61 10.26 8.37
CA ARG A 187 10.73 9.17 9.33
C ARG A 187 10.47 7.84 8.63
N ARG A 188 11.36 6.86 8.79
CA ARG A 188 11.15 5.53 8.21
C ARG A 188 10.20 4.70 9.07
N ARG A 189 9.55 3.71 8.45
CA ARG A 189 8.64 2.76 9.12
C ARG A 189 9.18 2.07 10.39
N ASN A 190 10.51 1.90 10.50
CA ASN A 190 11.14 1.18 11.60
C ASN A 190 11.88 2.13 12.57
N ASP A 191 11.87 3.43 12.32
CA ASP A 191 12.51 4.40 13.20
C ASP A 191 11.53 4.66 14.36
N LYS A 192 11.94 4.31 15.59
CA LYS A 192 11.18 4.56 16.82
C LYS A 192 11.18 6.04 17.15
#